data_AF-V5TW91-F1
#
_entry.id   AF-V5TW91-F1
#
_cell.length_a   1.000
_cell.length_b   1.000
_cell.length_c   1.000
_cell.angle_alpha   90.00
_cell.angle_beta   90.00
_cell.angle_gamma   90.00
#
_symmetry.space_group_name_H-M   'P 1'
#
loop_
_entity.id
_entity.type
_entity.pdbx_description
1 polymer ?
#
loop_
_entity_poly.entity_id
_entity_poly.type
_entity_poly.pdbx_seq_one_letter_code
_entity_poly.pdbx_strand_id
1 'polypeptide(L)'
;MNLSDNDKRKAIQLLTQHGMKHCDRVAALRKLETNVKGKVVQTLAIFAYQDYCRSAASHVTCPCCKGHGVLRKNEMVVKHPGCGKNTPPKMAKEVVETLCTKCKGAGVISTSCVKCRGRGVAMDRKKTEEQGVPVMSSCKQCSGRGYERLPASACYRAICQFTDAISAGVWDKAVKPFYESLILELEKEESAADAILSKVTGKV
;
A
#
# COMPACT_ATOMS: atom_id res chain seq x y z
N MET A 1 -3.48 -7.75 -10.93
CA MET A 1 -4.48 -7.23 -11.89
C MET A 1 -3.75 -6.30 -12.86
N ASN A 2 -3.54 -6.71 -14.11
CA ASN A 2 -2.88 -5.86 -15.13
C ASN A 2 -3.92 -4.92 -15.76
N LEU A 3 -4.40 -3.95 -14.99
CA LEU A 3 -5.28 -2.89 -15.49
C LEU A 3 -4.45 -1.76 -16.11
N SER A 4 -4.96 -1.17 -17.19
CA SER A 4 -4.42 0.07 -17.74
C SER A 4 -4.48 1.18 -16.68
N ASP A 5 -3.51 2.09 -16.70
CA ASP A 5 -3.50 3.23 -15.77
C ASP A 5 -4.72 4.14 -15.96
N ASN A 6 -5.29 4.18 -17.16
CA ASN A 6 -6.53 4.90 -17.40
C ASN A 6 -7.71 4.26 -16.66
N ASP A 7 -7.81 2.93 -16.68
CA ASP A 7 -8.90 2.20 -16.02
C ASP A 7 -8.76 2.28 -14.50
N LYS A 8 -7.53 2.23 -13.97
CA LYS A 8 -7.27 2.51 -12.55
C LYS A 8 -7.77 3.89 -12.13
N ARG A 9 -7.47 4.93 -12.92
CA ARG A 9 -7.91 6.30 -12.64
C ARG A 9 -9.43 6.41 -12.68
N LYS A 10 -10.08 5.80 -13.68
CA LYS A 10 -11.54 5.76 -13.79
C LYS A 10 -12.18 5.02 -12.61
N ALA A 11 -11.65 3.87 -12.21
CA ALA A 11 -12.15 3.11 -11.06
C ALA A 11 -12.06 3.94 -9.76
N ILE A 12 -10.92 4.58 -9.52
CA ILE A 12 -10.75 5.49 -8.37
C ILE A 12 -11.74 6.67 -8.45
N GLN A 13 -11.95 7.25 -9.63
CA GLN A 13 -12.88 8.36 -9.82
C GLN A 13 -14.33 7.94 -9.53
N LEU A 14 -14.77 6.78 -10.03
CA LEU A 14 -16.10 6.24 -9.76
C LEU A 14 -16.29 5.93 -8.27
N LEU A 15 -15.29 5.32 -7.64
CA LEU A 15 -15.32 5.06 -6.20
C LEU A 15 -15.34 6.36 -5.39
N THR A 16 -14.63 7.40 -5.85
CA THR A 16 -14.66 8.73 -5.24
C THR A 16 -16.06 9.36 -5.38
N GLN A 17 -16.70 9.25 -6.54
CA GLN A 17 -18.07 9.75 -6.74
C GLN A 17 -19.07 9.01 -5.85
N HIS A 18 -18.96 7.69 -5.75
CA HIS A 18 -19.75 6.89 -4.81
C HIS A 18 -19.52 7.35 -3.36
N GLY A 19 -18.25 7.51 -2.96
CA GLY A 19 -17.89 8.04 -1.66
C GLY A 19 -18.50 9.42 -1.39
N MET A 20 -18.47 10.34 -2.36
CA MET A 20 -19.06 11.68 -2.22
C MET A 20 -20.58 11.62 -2.02
N LYS A 21 -21.29 10.71 -2.68
CA LYS A 21 -22.75 10.52 -2.49
C LYS A 21 -23.10 10.01 -1.09
N HIS A 22 -22.20 9.26 -0.45
CA HIS A 22 -22.46 8.62 0.84
C HIS A 22 -21.72 9.24 2.02
N CYS A 23 -20.78 10.16 1.79
CA CYS A 23 -19.93 10.74 2.82
C CYS A 23 -20.73 11.52 3.87
N ASP A 24 -21.86 12.12 3.49
CA ASP A 24 -22.69 12.88 4.43
C ASP A 24 -23.37 11.98 5.47
N ARG A 25 -23.42 10.65 5.29
CA ARG A 25 -23.83 9.72 6.36
C ARG A 25 -22.90 9.77 7.57
N VAL A 26 -21.64 10.17 7.36
CA VAL A 26 -20.63 10.32 8.41
C VAL A 26 -20.59 11.78 8.86
N ALA A 27 -20.99 12.03 10.10
CA ALA A 27 -21.05 13.39 10.65
C ALA A 27 -19.69 14.13 10.58
N ALA A 28 -18.58 13.41 10.76
CA ALA A 28 -17.23 13.97 10.66
C ALA A 28 -16.90 14.46 9.25
N LEU A 29 -17.31 13.72 8.22
CA LEU A 29 -17.08 14.11 6.83
C LEU A 29 -18.05 15.21 6.39
N ARG A 30 -19.31 15.16 6.85
CA ARG A 30 -20.35 16.15 6.54
C ARG A 30 -19.93 17.58 6.90
N LYS A 31 -19.26 17.74 8.05
CA LYS A 31 -18.82 19.04 8.61
C LYS A 31 -17.61 19.65 7.89
N LEU A 32 -16.94 18.91 7.01
CA LEU A 32 -15.79 19.42 6.28
C LEU A 32 -16.23 20.37 5.16
N GLU A 33 -15.39 21.37 4.89
CA GLU A 33 -15.52 22.22 3.70
C GLU A 33 -15.49 21.39 2.42
N THR A 34 -16.21 21.83 1.38
CA THR A 34 -16.39 21.08 0.12
C THR A 34 -15.06 20.70 -0.54
N ASN A 35 -14.08 21.60 -0.55
CA ASN A 35 -12.76 21.36 -1.14
C ASN A 35 -11.96 20.32 -0.36
N VAL A 36 -12.01 20.36 0.97
CA VAL A 36 -11.33 19.41 1.86
C VAL A 36 -12.02 18.06 1.79
N LYS A 37 -13.36 18.04 1.84
CA LYS A 37 -14.20 16.86 1.70
C LYS A 37 -13.85 16.07 0.43
N GLY A 38 -13.75 16.75 -0.71
CA GLY A 38 -13.33 16.13 -1.98
C GLY A 38 -11.97 15.43 -1.89
N LYS A 39 -10.96 16.10 -1.31
CA LYS A 39 -9.61 15.53 -1.12
C LYS A 39 -9.59 14.35 -0.15
N VAL A 40 -10.33 14.44 0.96
CA VAL A 40 -10.45 13.34 1.94
C VAL A 40 -11.07 12.12 1.27
N VAL A 41 -12.23 12.28 0.62
CA VAL A 41 -12.94 11.16 -0.02
C VAL A 41 -12.13 10.55 -1.16
N GLN A 42 -11.45 11.38 -1.96
CA GLN A 42 -10.54 10.89 -2.99
C GLN A 42 -9.39 10.07 -2.40
N THR A 43 -8.79 10.54 -1.29
CA THR A 43 -7.73 9.81 -0.60
C THR A 43 -8.23 8.47 -0.06
N LEU A 44 -9.42 8.45 0.56
CA LEU A 44 -10.05 7.21 1.02
C LEU A 44 -10.26 6.23 -0.15
N ALA A 45 -10.78 6.70 -1.29
CA ALA A 45 -11.00 5.88 -2.47
C ALA A 45 -9.69 5.32 -3.05
N ILE A 46 -8.62 6.14 -3.12
CA ILE A 46 -7.30 5.70 -3.58
C ILE A 46 -6.78 4.56 -2.69
N PHE A 47 -6.81 4.74 -1.37
CA PHE A 47 -6.33 3.74 -0.43
C PHE A 47 -7.20 2.47 -0.47
N ALA A 48 -8.52 2.62 -0.59
CA ALA A 48 -9.45 1.50 -0.67
C ALA A 48 -9.22 0.66 -1.93
N TYR A 49 -9.08 1.32 -3.09
CA TYR A 49 -8.75 0.67 -4.35
C TYR A 49 -7.38 -0.01 -4.31
N GLN A 50 -6.36 0.63 -3.73
CA GLN A 50 -5.04 0.03 -3.56
C GLN A 50 -5.06 -1.19 -2.65
N ASP A 51 -5.85 -1.17 -1.58
CA ASP A 51 -6.00 -2.28 -0.64
C ASP A 51 -6.76 -3.45 -1.27
N TYR A 52 -7.79 -3.15 -2.06
CA TYR A 52 -8.55 -4.12 -2.84
C TYR A 52 -7.71 -4.78 -3.94
N CYS A 53 -7.01 -4.00 -4.76
CA CYS A 53 -6.19 -4.53 -5.86
C CYS A 53 -4.90 -5.22 -5.39
N ARG A 54 -4.58 -5.17 -4.08
CA ARG A 54 -3.36 -5.75 -3.54
C ARG A 54 -3.41 -7.26 -3.60
N SER A 55 -2.30 -7.87 -4.00
CA SER A 55 -2.13 -9.32 -4.04
C SER A 55 -0.76 -9.76 -3.51
N ALA A 56 -0.57 -11.07 -3.35
CA ALA A 56 0.73 -11.65 -2.99
C ALA A 56 1.83 -11.38 -4.04
N ALA A 57 1.44 -11.13 -5.29
CA ALA A 57 2.36 -10.81 -6.37
C ALA A 57 2.55 -9.29 -6.57
N SER A 58 1.81 -8.46 -5.84
CA SER A 58 1.87 -7.01 -6.04
C SER A 58 3.16 -6.41 -5.47
N HIS A 59 3.54 -5.27 -6.01
CA HIS A 59 4.70 -4.48 -5.58
C HIS A 59 4.26 -3.04 -5.44
N VAL A 60 4.86 -2.33 -4.49
CA VAL A 60 4.65 -0.89 -4.28
C VAL A 60 5.97 -0.19 -4.48
N THR A 61 5.93 0.97 -5.14
CA THR A 61 7.10 1.85 -5.28
C THR A 61 7.72 2.11 -3.92
N CYS A 62 9.03 1.92 -3.81
CA CYS A 62 9.73 2.09 -2.56
C CYS A 62 9.58 3.54 -2.08
N PRO A 63 8.98 3.79 -0.88
CA PRO A 63 8.79 5.14 -0.39
C PRO A 63 10.11 5.83 -0.01
N CYS A 64 11.19 5.06 0.17
CA CYS A 64 12.50 5.58 0.54
C CYS A 64 13.25 6.17 -0.66
N CYS A 65 13.29 5.46 -1.80
CA CYS A 65 13.98 5.93 -3.00
C CYS A 65 13.02 6.38 -4.11
N LYS A 66 11.70 6.41 -3.87
CA LYS A 66 10.67 6.81 -4.83
C LYS A 66 10.75 6.08 -6.18
N GLY A 67 11.22 4.83 -6.18
CA GLY A 67 11.38 4.02 -7.39
C GLY A 67 12.78 4.04 -7.99
N HIS A 68 13.68 4.93 -7.54
CA HIS A 68 15.02 5.05 -8.12
C HIS A 68 15.98 3.91 -7.77
N GLY A 69 15.66 3.09 -6.77
CA GLY A 69 16.54 2.01 -6.29
C GLY A 69 17.75 2.49 -5.47
N VAL A 70 18.15 3.75 -5.63
CA VAL A 70 19.28 4.39 -4.96
C VAL A 70 18.88 5.65 -4.19
N LEU A 71 19.71 6.05 -3.24
CA LEU A 71 19.63 7.29 -2.49
C LEU A 71 20.83 8.16 -2.86
N ARG A 72 20.55 9.40 -3.29
CA ARG A 72 21.55 10.41 -3.62
C ARG A 72 21.89 11.23 -2.38
N LYS A 73 23.17 11.32 -2.05
CA LYS A 73 23.68 12.18 -0.97
C LYS A 73 24.97 12.85 -1.41
N ASN A 74 25.20 14.06 -0.90
CA ASN A 74 26.46 14.77 -1.13
C ASN A 74 27.50 14.22 -0.16
N GLU A 75 28.57 13.64 -0.69
CA GLU A 75 29.70 13.14 0.09
C GLU A 75 31.02 13.68 -0.43
N MET A 76 32.01 13.73 0.46
CA MET A 76 33.39 14.03 0.10
C MET A 76 33.99 12.78 -0.55
N VAL A 77 34.22 12.85 -1.85
CA VAL A 77 34.88 11.77 -2.60
C VAL A 77 36.32 12.12 -2.88
N VAL A 78 37.19 11.11 -2.75
CA VAL A 78 38.61 11.25 -3.05
C VAL A 78 38.77 11.23 -4.57
N LYS A 79 39.13 12.38 -5.15
CA LYS A 79 39.46 12.49 -6.59
C LYS A 79 40.86 11.98 -6.88
N HIS A 80 41.78 12.24 -5.95
CA HIS A 80 43.12 11.68 -5.99
C HIS A 80 43.55 11.39 -4.55
N PRO A 81 43.94 10.14 -4.21
CA PRO A 81 44.38 9.78 -2.87
C PRO A 81 45.69 10.46 -2.41
N GLY A 82 46.33 11.25 -3.28
CA GLY A 82 47.66 11.81 -3.05
C GLY A 82 48.76 10.86 -3.53
N CYS A 83 50.00 11.35 -3.56
CA CYS A 83 51.18 10.59 -3.96
C CYS A 83 52.41 11.05 -3.17
N GLY A 84 52.98 10.14 -2.39
CA GLY A 84 54.15 10.42 -1.55
C GLY A 84 53.88 11.39 -0.39
N LYS A 85 54.95 11.89 0.24
CA LYS A 85 54.86 12.83 1.39
C LYS A 85 54.43 14.25 1.01
N ASN A 86 54.52 14.62 -0.27
CA ASN A 86 54.37 16.01 -0.72
C ASN A 86 53.06 16.30 -1.46
N THR A 87 52.25 15.29 -1.79
CA THR A 87 50.99 15.48 -2.52
C THR A 87 49.81 15.05 -1.66
N PRO A 88 49.07 15.99 -1.03
CA PRO A 88 47.93 15.65 -0.19
C PRO A 88 46.74 15.11 -1.02
N PRO A 89 45.83 14.33 -0.39
CA PRO A 89 44.63 13.83 -1.05
C PRO A 89 43.73 14.99 -1.49
N LYS A 90 43.33 14.97 -2.76
CA LYS A 90 42.35 15.92 -3.31
C LYS A 90 40.96 15.33 -3.15
N MET A 91 40.13 15.99 -2.34
CA MET A 91 38.73 15.63 -2.16
C MET A 91 37.81 16.65 -2.83
N ALA A 92 36.68 16.18 -3.37
CA ALA A 92 35.63 17.03 -3.93
C ALA A 92 34.27 16.60 -3.36
N LYS A 93 33.36 17.57 -3.19
CA LYS A 93 31.96 17.26 -2.87
C LYS A 93 31.26 16.81 -4.13
N GLU A 94 30.80 15.57 -4.16
CA GLU A 94 30.01 15.03 -5.27
C GLU A 94 28.75 14.35 -4.78
N VAL A 95 27.76 14.27 -5.66
CA VAL A 95 26.56 13.48 -5.43
C VAL A 95 26.91 12.01 -5.61
N VAL A 96 26.87 11.24 -4.53
CA VAL A 96 27.09 9.79 -4.55
C VAL A 96 25.75 9.08 -4.45
N GLU A 97 25.59 8.02 -5.24
CA GLU A 97 24.44 7.12 -5.17
C GLU A 97 24.78 5.92 -4.28
N THR A 98 23.93 5.68 -3.29
CA THR A 98 24.01 4.49 -2.44
C THR A 98 22.76 3.65 -2.62
N LEU A 99 22.91 2.32 -2.60
CA LEU A 99 21.77 1.42 -2.74
C LEU A 99 20.75 1.68 -1.62
N CYS A 100 19.48 1.79 -2.00
CA CYS A 100 18.41 1.94 -1.02
C CYS A 100 18.35 0.68 -0.16
N THR A 101 18.57 0.83 1.14
CA THR A 101 18.59 -0.29 2.10
C THR A 101 17.24 -1.02 2.17
N LYS A 102 16.13 -0.31 1.95
CA LYS A 102 14.78 -0.89 2.00
C LYS A 102 14.45 -1.79 0.81
N CYS A 103 14.70 -1.34 -0.42
CA CYS A 103 14.40 -2.13 -1.63
C CYS A 103 15.62 -2.86 -2.19
N LYS A 104 16.82 -2.66 -1.63
CA LYS A 104 18.08 -3.25 -2.08
C LYS A 104 18.33 -3.02 -3.58
N GLY A 105 18.08 -1.81 -4.07
CA GLY A 105 18.24 -1.47 -5.48
C GLY A 105 17.03 -1.72 -6.37
N ALA A 106 16.04 -2.51 -5.95
CA ALA A 106 14.92 -2.89 -6.83
C ALA A 106 13.95 -1.75 -7.19
N GLY A 107 13.97 -0.62 -6.46
CA GLY A 107 13.02 0.48 -6.63
C GLY A 107 11.59 0.17 -6.15
N VAL A 108 11.24 -1.10 -5.99
CA VAL A 108 9.93 -1.58 -5.51
C VAL A 108 10.07 -2.46 -4.27
N ILE A 109 8.99 -2.57 -3.50
CA ILE A 109 8.88 -3.43 -2.32
C ILE A 109 7.70 -4.37 -2.54
N SER A 110 7.93 -5.67 -2.31
CA SER A 110 6.87 -6.67 -2.35
C SER A 110 5.80 -6.40 -1.31
N THR A 111 4.52 -6.54 -1.69
CA THR A 111 3.40 -6.52 -0.74
C THR A 111 3.10 -7.88 -0.13
N SER A 112 3.82 -8.93 -0.56
CA SER A 112 3.69 -10.25 0.02
C SER A 112 3.99 -10.24 1.52
N CYS A 113 3.25 -11.08 2.25
CA CYS A 113 3.40 -11.20 3.69
C CYS A 113 4.83 -11.61 4.02
N VAL A 114 5.49 -10.84 4.89
CA VAL A 114 6.90 -11.02 5.23
C VAL A 114 7.17 -12.42 5.83
N LYS A 115 6.19 -12.99 6.55
CA LYS A 115 6.33 -14.30 7.21
C LYS A 115 6.10 -15.48 6.26
N CYS A 116 5.03 -15.47 5.46
CA CYS A 116 4.70 -16.59 4.56
C CYS A 116 5.19 -16.39 3.12
N ARG A 117 5.80 -15.24 2.79
CA ARG A 117 6.30 -14.86 1.47
C ARG A 117 5.27 -15.04 0.35
N GLY A 118 4.00 -14.73 0.60
CA GLY A 118 2.94 -14.89 -0.40
C GLY A 118 2.13 -16.18 -0.28
N ARG A 119 2.60 -17.21 0.44
CA ARG A 119 1.96 -18.54 0.45
C ARG A 119 0.61 -18.59 1.16
N GLY A 120 0.31 -17.63 2.04
CA GLY A 120 -0.89 -17.67 2.88
C GLY A 120 -0.85 -18.69 4.01
N VAL A 121 -0.01 -19.73 3.92
CA VAL A 121 0.13 -20.79 4.93
C VAL A 121 1.47 -20.72 5.68
N ALA A 122 1.45 -21.18 6.92
CA ALA A 122 2.61 -21.34 7.79
C ALA A 122 2.50 -22.63 8.60
N MET A 123 3.64 -23.26 8.90
CA MET A 123 3.68 -24.48 9.70
C MET A 123 3.19 -24.20 11.13
N ASP A 124 2.22 -24.98 11.58
CA ASP A 124 1.77 -24.99 12.97
C ASP A 124 2.69 -25.91 13.77
N ARG A 125 3.66 -25.32 14.46
CA ARG A 125 4.67 -26.07 15.22
C ARG A 125 4.05 -27.00 16.26
N LYS A 126 3.00 -26.56 16.96
CA LYS A 126 2.34 -27.36 18.00
C LYS A 126 1.72 -28.62 17.43
N LYS A 127 0.90 -28.46 16.39
CA LYS A 127 0.25 -29.61 15.73
C LYS A 127 1.26 -30.51 15.01
N THR A 128 2.33 -29.92 14.49
CA THR A 128 3.43 -30.67 13.85
C THR A 128 4.17 -31.55 14.87
N GLU A 129 4.43 -31.03 16.06
CA GLU A 129 5.05 -31.78 17.16
C GLU A 129 4.13 -32.88 17.70
N GLU A 130 2.82 -32.61 17.83
CA GLU A 130 1.82 -33.59 18.30
C GLU A 130 1.61 -34.75 17.32
N GLN A 131 1.60 -34.46 16.01
CA GLN A 131 1.29 -35.47 14.98
C GLN A 131 2.53 -36.12 14.35
N GLY A 132 3.73 -35.59 14.64
CA GLY A 132 4.98 -36.05 14.03
C GLY A 132 5.10 -35.76 12.52
N VAL A 133 4.14 -35.06 11.93
CA VAL A 133 4.10 -34.69 10.50
C VAL A 133 3.84 -33.20 10.31
N PRO A 134 4.37 -32.55 9.26
CA PRO A 134 4.17 -31.11 9.03
C PRO A 134 2.70 -30.73 8.87
N VAL A 135 2.15 -30.02 9.86
CA VAL A 135 0.80 -29.47 9.80
C VAL A 135 0.85 -28.02 9.36
N MET A 136 0.21 -27.70 8.24
CA MET A 136 0.13 -26.34 7.71
C MET A 136 -1.16 -25.67 8.19
N SER A 137 -1.05 -24.42 8.61
CA SER A 137 -2.17 -23.59 9.05
C SER A 137 -2.16 -22.23 8.34
N SER A 138 -3.26 -21.50 8.42
CA SER A 138 -3.32 -20.13 7.92
C SER A 138 -2.28 -19.25 8.61
N CYS A 139 -1.49 -18.53 7.82
CA CYS A 139 -0.47 -17.65 8.36
C CYS A 139 -1.11 -16.57 9.24
N LYS A 140 -0.73 -16.52 10.52
CA LYS A 140 -1.29 -15.60 11.52
C LYS A 140 -1.08 -14.11 11.20
N GLN A 141 -0.06 -13.77 10.39
CA GLN A 141 0.21 -12.38 10.01
C GLN A 141 -0.78 -11.85 8.96
N CYS A 142 -1.05 -12.65 7.93
CA CYS A 142 -1.91 -12.24 6.81
C CYS A 142 -3.30 -12.87 6.85
N SER A 143 -3.59 -13.67 7.87
CA SER A 143 -4.82 -14.45 8.02
C SER A 143 -5.14 -15.28 6.77
N GLY A 144 -4.14 -15.98 6.22
CA GLY A 144 -4.35 -16.80 5.02
C GLY A 144 -4.23 -16.08 3.66
N ARG A 145 -4.26 -14.74 3.61
CA ARG A 145 -4.29 -13.99 2.33
C ARG A 145 -2.99 -14.00 1.51
N GLY A 146 -1.85 -14.29 2.14
CA GLY A 146 -0.54 -14.23 1.49
C GLY A 146 0.05 -12.82 1.36
N TYR A 147 -0.72 -11.76 1.58
CA TYR A 147 -0.27 -10.37 1.63
C TYR A 147 -0.92 -9.63 2.81
N GLU A 148 -0.31 -8.52 3.21
CA GLU A 148 -0.83 -7.69 4.30
C GLU A 148 -1.70 -6.56 3.75
N ARG A 149 -2.84 -6.33 4.41
CA ARG A 149 -3.73 -5.20 4.10
C ARG A 149 -3.00 -3.89 4.34
N LEU A 150 -3.37 -2.88 3.57
CA LEU A 150 -2.86 -1.55 3.74
C LEU A 150 -3.30 -1.04 5.13
N PRO A 151 -2.36 -0.65 6.01
CA PRO A 151 -2.73 -0.23 7.36
C PRO A 151 -3.58 1.05 7.28
N ALA A 152 -4.77 1.02 7.92
CA ALA A 152 -5.68 2.18 7.96
C ALA A 152 -5.00 3.44 8.51
N SER A 153 -3.99 3.29 9.37
CA SER A 153 -3.17 4.39 9.89
C SER A 153 -2.36 5.11 8.81
N ALA A 154 -1.98 4.45 7.71
CA ALA A 154 -1.33 5.11 6.58
C ALA A 154 -2.31 6.02 5.83
N CYS A 155 -3.57 5.60 5.69
CA CYS A 155 -4.63 6.42 5.11
C CYS A 155 -4.91 7.65 5.99
N TYR A 156 -5.05 7.44 7.30
CA TYR A 156 -5.22 8.54 8.27
C TYR A 156 -4.06 9.55 8.21
N ARG A 157 -2.81 9.09 8.19
CA ARG A 157 -1.63 9.97 8.07
C ARG A 157 -1.63 10.78 6.77
N ALA A 158 -2.10 10.19 5.66
CA ALA A 158 -2.25 10.93 4.41
C ALA A 158 -3.30 12.04 4.55
N ILE A 159 -4.42 11.75 5.22
CA ILE A 159 -5.48 12.73 5.48
C ILE A 159 -5.00 13.89 6.36
N CYS A 160 -4.23 13.60 7.40
CA CYS A 160 -3.63 14.63 8.27
C CYS A 160 -2.69 15.59 7.53
N GLN A 161 -2.22 15.29 6.32
CA GLN A 161 -1.38 16.22 5.56
C GLN A 161 -2.16 17.41 4.99
N PHE A 162 -3.50 17.33 4.96
CA PHE A 162 -4.34 18.37 4.36
C PHE A 162 -5.55 18.76 5.21
N THR A 163 -5.80 18.11 6.35
CA THR A 163 -6.79 18.56 7.32
C THR A 163 -6.51 18.06 8.74
N ASP A 164 -6.62 18.97 9.71
CA ASP A 164 -6.55 18.66 11.15
C ASP A 164 -7.93 18.53 11.79
N ALA A 165 -9.01 18.65 11.01
CA ALA A 165 -10.38 18.62 11.52
C ALA A 165 -10.82 17.21 11.97
N ILE A 166 -10.12 16.17 11.54
CA ILE A 166 -10.38 14.78 11.90
C ILE A 166 -9.32 14.34 12.93
N SER A 167 -9.72 14.19 14.18
CA SER A 167 -8.85 13.62 15.22
C SER A 167 -8.78 12.09 15.12
N ALA A 168 -7.76 11.47 15.73
CA ALA A 168 -7.57 10.01 15.69
C ALA A 168 -8.78 9.25 16.26
N GLY A 169 -9.40 9.76 17.33
CA GLY A 169 -10.60 9.14 17.90
C GLY A 169 -11.83 9.21 16.99
N VAL A 170 -11.98 10.31 16.25
CA VAL A 170 -13.04 10.46 15.24
C VAL A 170 -12.76 9.57 14.03
N TRP A 171 -11.49 9.45 13.63
CA TRP A 171 -11.07 8.54 12.57
C TRP A 171 -11.50 7.10 12.88
N ASP A 172 -11.10 6.55 14.03
CA ASP A 172 -11.36 5.14 14.35
C ASP A 172 -12.86 4.83 14.47
N LYS A 173 -13.66 5.77 15.01
CA LYS A 173 -15.09 5.54 15.27
C LYS A 173 -15.99 5.84 14.06
N ALA A 174 -15.63 6.83 13.23
CA ALA A 174 -16.55 7.36 12.22
C ALA A 174 -16.01 7.21 10.78
N VAL A 175 -14.74 7.54 10.54
CA VAL A 175 -14.19 7.59 9.18
C VAL A 175 -13.63 6.23 8.74
N LYS A 176 -13.02 5.47 9.64
CA LYS A 176 -12.49 4.14 9.35
C LYS A 176 -13.57 3.12 8.92
N PRO A 177 -14.76 3.05 9.55
CA PRO A 177 -15.83 2.18 9.05
C PRO A 177 -16.30 2.58 7.64
N PHE A 178 -16.31 3.88 7.34
CA PHE A 178 -16.65 4.37 6.00
C PHE A 178 -15.57 4.01 4.98
N TYR A 179 -14.29 4.12 5.34
CA TYR A 179 -13.17 3.62 4.54
C TYR A 179 -13.31 2.12 4.23
N GLU A 180 -13.59 1.30 5.25
CA GLU A 180 -13.81 -0.14 5.09
C GLU A 180 -15.03 -0.43 4.20
N SER A 181 -16.10 0.36 4.30
CA SER A 181 -17.27 0.22 3.42
C SER A 181 -16.97 0.50 1.95
N LEU A 182 -16.02 1.40 1.63
CA LEU A 182 -15.60 1.65 0.25
C LEU A 182 -14.87 0.45 -0.33
N ILE A 183 -14.13 -0.31 0.49
CA ILE A 183 -13.47 -1.53 0.05
C ILE A 183 -14.51 -2.62 -0.20
N LEU A 184 -15.47 -2.79 0.72
CA LEU A 184 -16.57 -3.74 0.55
C LEU A 184 -17.38 -3.45 -0.71
N GLU A 185 -17.53 -2.18 -1.09
CA GLU A 185 -18.24 -1.83 -2.32
C GLU A 185 -17.54 -2.36 -3.57
N LEU A 186 -16.20 -2.31 -3.62
CA LEU A 186 -15.44 -2.89 -4.73
C LEU A 186 -15.64 -4.41 -4.80
N GLU A 187 -15.65 -5.10 -3.66
CA GLU A 187 -15.87 -6.55 -3.59
C GLU A 187 -17.30 -6.93 -4.02
N LYS A 188 -18.31 -6.12 -3.67
CA LYS A 188 -19.68 -6.32 -4.14
C LYS A 188 -19.81 -6.13 -5.65
N GLU A 189 -19.21 -5.08 -6.19
CA GLU A 189 -19.25 -4.78 -7.63
C GLU A 189 -18.54 -5.87 -8.43
N GLU A 190 -17.41 -6.39 -7.95
CA GLU A 190 -16.75 -7.57 -8.52
C GLU A 190 -17.68 -8.79 -8.51
N SER A 191 -18.30 -9.10 -7.36
CA SER A 191 -19.21 -10.23 -7.25
C SER A 191 -20.44 -10.10 -8.15
N ALA A 192 -20.98 -8.88 -8.31
CA ALA A 192 -22.08 -8.60 -9.23
C ALA A 192 -21.66 -8.79 -10.69
N ALA A 193 -20.48 -8.31 -11.07
CA ALA A 193 -19.92 -8.49 -12.41
C ALA A 193 -19.69 -9.99 -12.72
N ASP A 194 -19.12 -10.75 -11.78
CA ASP A 194 -18.93 -12.19 -11.91
C ASP A 194 -20.25 -12.95 -12.04
N ALA A 195 -21.28 -12.55 -11.29
CA ALA A 195 -22.61 -13.14 -11.39
C ALA A 195 -23.26 -12.88 -12.76
N ILE A 196 -23.01 -11.73 -13.38
CA ILE A 196 -23.48 -11.43 -14.74
C ILE A 196 -22.67 -12.23 -15.76
N LEU A 197 -21.34 -12.24 -15.62
CA LEU A 197 -20.44 -12.95 -16.53
C LEU A 197 -20.75 -14.45 -16.55
N SER A 198 -20.85 -15.07 -15.37
CA SER A 198 -21.20 -16.49 -15.23
C SER A 198 -22.56 -16.85 -15.84
N LYS A 199 -23.54 -15.95 -15.85
CA LYS A 199 -24.83 -16.17 -16.55
C LYS A 199 -24.66 -16.21 -18.07
N VAL A 200 -23.76 -15.40 -18.61
CA VAL A 200 -23.52 -15.30 -20.05
C VAL A 200 -22.56 -16.40 -20.53
N THR A 201 -21.58 -16.78 -19.72
CA THR A 201 -20.56 -17.78 -20.05
C THR A 201 -20.89 -19.18 -19.55
N GLY A 202 -21.88 -19.34 -18.65
CA GLY A 202 -22.28 -20.61 -18.02
C GLY A 202 -23.04 -21.59 -18.93
N LYS A 203 -22.95 -21.45 -20.24
CA LYS A 203 -23.32 -22.48 -21.23
C LYS A 203 -22.09 -22.86 -22.05
N VAL A 204 -21.28 -23.77 -21.51
CA VAL A 204 -20.66 -24.90 -22.24
C VAL A 204 -20.60 -26.07 -21.26
#